data_AF-A0A4Q5XT22-F1
#
_entry.id   AF-A0A4Q5XT22-F1
#
_cell.length_a   1.000
_cell.length_b   1.000
_cell.length_c   1.000
_cell.angle_alpha   90.00
_cell.angle_beta   90.00
_cell.angle_gamma   90.00
#
_symmetry.space_group_name_H-M   'P 1'
#
loop_
_entity.id
_entity.type
_entity.pdbx_description
1 polymer ?
#
loop_
_entity_poly.entity_id
_entity_poly.type
_entity_poly.pdbx_seq_one_letter_code
_entity_poly.pdbx_strand_id
1 'polypeptide(L)'
;MTTEFERSLNGATLLTAEVLYYMPDHPRLLQTFMWQVVDEAPRFPRLAAFLDHWRREIEAVIHSVRVASGEPLTPPAWRKVDSLIRLH
;
A
#
# COMPACT_ATOMS: atom_id res chain seq x y z
N MET A 1 -20.41 -1.96 -4.39
CA MET A 1 -18.97 -2.17 -4.10
C MET A 1 -18.59 -1.19 -3.02
N THR A 2 -17.97 -1.65 -1.94
CA THR A 2 -17.52 -0.83 -0.81
C THR A 2 -16.34 0.04 -1.24
N THR A 3 -16.41 1.35 -1.01
CA THR A 3 -15.39 2.33 -1.40
C THR A 3 -14.09 2.15 -0.61
N GLU A 4 -12.97 2.67 -1.12
CA GLU A 4 -11.70 2.65 -0.37
C GLU A 4 -11.79 3.42 0.96
N PHE A 5 -12.64 4.45 0.99
CA PHE A 5 -12.95 5.19 2.22
C PHE A 5 -13.63 4.30 3.25
N GLU A 6 -14.66 3.55 2.86
CA GLU A 6 -15.35 2.61 3.75
C GLU A 6 -14.41 1.47 4.20
N ARG A 7 -13.51 0.99 3.34
CA ARG A 7 -12.48 0.00 3.74
C ARG A 7 -11.53 0.57 4.78
N SER A 8 -11.10 1.82 4.61
CA SER A 8 -10.24 2.52 5.57
C SER A 8 -10.92 2.64 6.93
N LEU A 9 -12.21 3.04 6.95
CA LEU A 9 -13.02 3.09 8.16
C LEU A 9 -13.15 1.72 8.87
N ASN A 10 -13.10 0.63 8.11
CA ASN A 10 -13.16 -0.74 8.64
C ASN A 10 -11.79 -1.29 9.08
N GLY A 11 -10.76 -0.43 9.18
CA GLY A 11 -9.44 -0.80 9.69
C GLY A 11 -8.44 -1.26 8.64
N ALA A 12 -8.73 -1.07 7.35
CA ALA A 12 -7.71 -1.21 6.31
C ALA A 12 -6.67 -0.08 6.40
N THR A 13 -5.48 -0.33 5.85
CA THR A 13 -4.36 0.63 5.86
C THR A 13 -3.92 0.94 4.43
N LEU A 14 -3.32 2.13 4.25
CA LEU A 14 -2.62 2.44 3.01
C LEU A 14 -1.31 1.63 2.97
N LEU A 15 -1.23 0.73 2.01
CA LEU A 15 -0.05 -0.08 1.71
C LEU A 15 0.69 0.54 0.51
N THR A 16 1.98 0.72 0.66
CA THR A 16 2.91 1.02 -0.43
C THR A 16 3.78 -0.23 -0.68
N ALA A 17 3.77 -0.72 -1.91
CA ALA A 17 4.64 -1.79 -2.38
C ALA A 17 5.64 -1.24 -3.41
N GLU A 18 6.92 -1.46 -3.16
CA GLU A 18 8.02 -1.20 -4.09
C GLU A 18 8.47 -2.55 -4.66
N VAL A 19 8.19 -2.78 -5.94
CA VAL A 19 8.60 -3.99 -6.66
C VAL A 19 9.81 -3.69 -7.49
N LEU A 20 10.93 -4.33 -7.15
CA LEU A 20 12.15 -4.30 -7.92
C LEU A 20 12.23 -5.55 -8.80
N TYR A 21 12.44 -5.39 -10.09
CA TYR A 21 12.43 -6.49 -11.05
C TYR A 21 13.47 -6.30 -12.16
N TYR A 22 13.85 -7.40 -12.80
CA TYR A 22 14.74 -7.41 -13.95
C TYR A 22 13.98 -7.07 -15.23
N MET A 23 14.50 -6.12 -16.01
CA MET A 23 13.95 -5.78 -17.32
C MET A 23 14.01 -7.01 -18.25
N PRO A 24 12.87 -7.45 -18.85
CA PRO A 24 12.83 -8.67 -19.69
C PRO A 24 13.82 -8.64 -20.86
N ASP A 25 13.96 -7.48 -21.50
CA ASP A 25 14.85 -7.23 -22.64
C ASP A 25 16.30 -6.93 -22.22
N HIS A 26 16.52 -6.50 -20.97
CA HIS A 26 17.83 -6.19 -20.42
C HIS A 26 18.00 -6.74 -18.99
N PRO A 27 18.27 -8.05 -18.81
CA PRO A 27 18.27 -8.70 -17.49
C PRO A 27 19.35 -8.23 -16.51
N ARG A 28 20.29 -7.37 -16.94
CA ARG A 28 21.28 -6.73 -16.07
C ARG A 28 20.77 -5.41 -15.47
N LEU A 29 19.65 -4.90 -15.97
CA LEU A 29 19.01 -3.68 -15.50
C LEU A 29 17.88 -4.03 -14.54
N LEU A 30 17.88 -3.36 -13.40
CA LEU A 30 16.80 -3.42 -12.42
C LEU A 30 15.93 -2.18 -12.57
N GLN A 31 14.62 -2.38 -12.58
CA GLN A 31 13.63 -1.32 -12.57
C GLN A 31 12.72 -1.44 -11.35
N THR A 32 12.28 -0.30 -10.84
CA THR A 32 11.34 -0.20 -9.73
C THR A 32 9.95 0.17 -10.23
N PHE A 33 8.94 -0.55 -9.77
CA PHE A 33 7.52 -0.19 -9.87
C PHE A 33 6.97 0.08 -8.48
N MET A 34 6.38 1.27 -8.28
CA MET A 34 5.77 1.66 -7.01
C MET A 34 4.26 1.63 -7.13
N TRP A 35 3.60 0.98 -6.17
CA TRP A 35 2.16 0.83 -6.16
C TRP A 35 1.60 1.11 -4.77
N GLN A 36 0.52 1.89 -4.72
CA GLN A 36 -0.19 2.20 -3.49
C GLN A 36 -1.62 1.70 -3.55
N VAL A 37 -2.09 1.09 -2.47
CA VAL A 37 -3.43 0.50 -2.39
C VAL A 37 -3.93 0.45 -0.95
N VAL A 38 -5.23 0.61 -0.73
CA VAL A 38 -5.84 0.30 0.57
C VAL A 38 -5.99 -1.22 0.71
N ASP A 39 -5.35 -1.79 1.73
CA ASP A 39 -5.28 -3.24 1.95
C ASP A 39 -5.41 -3.64 3.44
N GLU A 40 -5.65 -4.92 3.69
CA GLU A 40 -5.93 -5.48 5.02
C GLU A 40 -4.65 -6.05 5.67
N ALA A 41 -4.02 -5.27 6.55
CA ALA A 41 -2.89 -5.75 7.35
C ALA A 41 -3.33 -6.82 8.37
N PRO A 42 -2.46 -7.78 8.73
CA PRO A 42 -1.11 -8.04 8.21
C PRO A 42 -1.10 -8.96 6.97
N ARG A 43 -2.27 -9.37 6.46
CA ARG A 43 -2.39 -10.40 5.41
C ARG A 43 -2.15 -9.86 4.00
N PHE A 44 -2.45 -8.58 3.77
CA PHE A 44 -2.30 -7.88 2.49
C PHE A 44 -2.82 -8.69 1.27
N PRO A 45 -4.11 -9.10 1.27
CA PRO A 45 -4.67 -9.93 0.21
C PRO A 45 -4.61 -9.29 -1.18
N ARG A 46 -4.67 -7.95 -1.29
CA ARG A 46 -4.58 -7.29 -2.60
C ARG A 46 -3.15 -7.30 -3.12
N LEU A 47 -2.16 -7.12 -2.23
CA LEU A 47 -0.75 -7.33 -2.59
C LEU A 47 -0.49 -8.74 -3.08
N ALA A 48 -0.98 -9.75 -2.35
CA ALA A 48 -0.82 -11.15 -2.75
C ALA A 48 -1.40 -11.41 -4.15
N ALA A 49 -2.64 -10.96 -4.40
CA ALA A 49 -3.28 -11.08 -5.70
C ALA A 49 -2.51 -10.36 -6.83
N PHE A 50 -1.96 -9.18 -6.54
CA PHE A 50 -1.12 -8.45 -7.50
C PHE A 50 0.16 -9.19 -7.84
N LEU A 51 0.85 -9.76 -6.84
CA LEU A 51 2.08 -10.54 -7.08
C LEU A 51 1.79 -11.85 -7.83
N ASP A 52 0.65 -12.49 -7.56
CA ASP A 52 0.19 -13.65 -8.33
C ASP A 52 -0.12 -13.29 -9.79
N HIS A 53 -0.75 -12.14 -10.01
CA HIS A 53 -0.98 -11.61 -11.35
C HIS A 53 0.35 -11.30 -12.06
N TRP A 54 1.28 -10.63 -11.39
CA TRP A 54 2.61 -10.34 -11.92
C TRP A 54 3.31 -11.62 -12.38
N ARG A 55 3.35 -12.64 -11.53
CA ARG A 55 3.98 -13.93 -11.85
C ARG A 55 3.33 -14.63 -13.05
N ARG A 56 2.03 -14.44 -13.25
CA ARG A 56 1.28 -15.10 -14.33
C ARG A 56 1.36 -14.36 -15.67
N GLU A 57 1.31 -13.04 -15.65
CA GLU A 57 1.06 -12.23 -16.85
C GLU A 57 2.24 -11.34 -17.26
N ILE A 58 3.21 -11.09 -16.37
CA ILE A 58 4.34 -10.20 -16.63
C ILE A 58 5.60 -11.03 -16.83
N GLU A 59 6.24 -10.91 -18.00
CA GLU A 59 7.49 -11.60 -18.36
C GLU A 59 8.74 -11.11 -17.61
N ALA A 60 8.55 -10.34 -16.53
CA ALA A 60 9.62 -9.70 -15.76
C ALA A 60 9.82 -10.40 -14.41
N VAL A 61 11.06 -10.81 -14.14
CA VAL A 61 11.42 -11.52 -12.90
C VAL A 61 11.55 -10.54 -11.74
N ILE A 62 10.76 -10.74 -10.69
CA ILE A 62 10.88 -9.96 -9.45
C ILE A 62 12.18 -10.32 -8.75
N HIS A 63 12.98 -9.30 -8.43
CA HIS A 63 14.15 -9.41 -7.57
C HIS A 63 13.75 -9.31 -6.10
N SER A 64 12.98 -8.29 -5.73
CA SER A 64 12.55 -8.06 -4.36
C SER A 64 11.31 -7.20 -4.27
N VAL A 65 10.49 -7.41 -3.24
CA VAL A 65 9.36 -6.55 -2.89
C VAL A 65 9.60 -5.96 -1.52
N ARG A 66 9.52 -4.63 -1.41
CA ARG A 66 9.51 -3.93 -0.12
C ARG A 66 8.11 -3.39 0.13
N VAL A 67 7.65 -3.56 1.36
CA VAL A 67 6.31 -3.11 1.78
C VAL A 67 6.44 -2.14 2.94
N ALA A 68 5.65 -1.07 2.87
CA ALA A 68 5.43 -0.17 3.97
C ALA A 68 3.92 0.03 4.12
N SER A 69 3.41 -0.17 5.32
CA SER A 69 2.00 0.10 5.65
C SER A 69 1.95 1.00 6.88
N GLY A 70 1.06 1.99 6.86
CA GLY A 70 0.81 2.83 8.03
C GLY A 70 0.00 2.09 9.11
N GLU A 71 -0.24 2.78 10.23
CA GLU A 71 -1.34 2.40 11.13
C GLU A 71 -2.66 2.33 10.34
N PRO A 72 -3.63 1.51 10.77
CA PRO A 72 -4.96 1.51 10.18
C PRO A 72 -5.44 2.94 9.96
N LEU A 73 -6.05 3.21 8.80
CA LEU A 73 -6.64 4.52 8.52
C LEU A 73 -7.95 4.67 9.32
N THR A 74 -7.85 4.57 10.65
CA THR A 74 -8.92 4.95 11.55
C THR A 74 -9.20 6.43 11.39
N PRO A 75 -10.46 6.87 11.62
CA PRO A 75 -10.78 8.29 11.67
C PRO A 75 -9.74 9.00 12.56
N PRO A 76 -9.24 10.19 12.17
CA PRO A 76 -8.35 10.96 13.03
C PRO A 76 -9.02 11.05 14.40
N ALA A 77 -8.27 10.68 15.45
CA ALA A 77 -8.81 10.62 16.80
C ALA A 77 -9.57 11.91 17.08
N TRP A 78 -10.87 11.79 17.39
CA TRP A 78 -11.70 12.94 17.64
C TRP A 78 -11.26 13.57 18.96
N ARG A 79 -10.37 14.56 18.87
CA ARG A 79 -9.87 15.26 20.04
C ARG A 79 -10.82 16.42 20.32
N LYS A 80 -11.71 16.24 21.29
CA LYS A 80 -12.49 17.34 21.85
C LYS A 80 -11.51 18.37 22.40
N VAL A 81 -11.49 19.56 21.81
CA VAL A 81 -10.73 20.68 22.37
C VAL A 81 -11.64 21.36 23.37
N ASP A 82 -11.37 21.13 24.66
CA ASP A 82 -12.19 21.71 25.73
C ASP A 82 -12.01 23.23 25.84
N SER A 83 -10.91 23.80 25.34
CA SER A 83 -10.67 25.24 25.32
C SER A 83 -9.59 25.63 24.29
N LEU A 84 -9.81 26.73 23.58
CA LEU A 84 -8.86 27.37 22.67
C LEU A 84 -8.45 28.72 23.27
N ILE A 85 -7.17 28.85 23.66
CA ILE A 85 -6.61 30.14 24.11
C ILE A 85 -5.82 30.73 22.95
N ARG A 86 -6.22 31.92 22.49
CA ARG A 86 -5.50 32.71 21.48
C ARG A 86 -4.84 33.89 22.18
N LEU A 87 -3.52 33.87 22.27
CA LEU A 87 -2.73 35.01 22.73
C LEU A 87 -2.37 35.87 21.51
N HIS A 88 -2.44 37.19 21.69
CA HIS A 88 -2.08 38.22 20.71
C HIS A 88 -0.69 38.76 21.01
#